data_AF-A0AAD8YGL6-F1
#
_entry.id   AF-A0AAD8YGL6-F1
#
_cell.length_a   1.000
_cell.length_b   1.000
_cell.length_c   1.000
_cell.angle_alpha   90.00
_cell.angle_beta   90.00
_cell.angle_gamma   90.00
#
_symmetry.space_group_name_H-M   'P 1'
#
loop_
_entity.id
_entity.type
_entity.pdbx_description
1 polymer ?
#
loop_
_entity_poly.entity_id
_entity_poly.type
_entity_poly.pdbx_seq_one_letter_code
_entity_poly.pdbx_strand_id
1 'polypeptide(L)'
;MVKVWYEPPPYGPGTSLNRPAYGHQAGGTQLIQQLSRRPQGMLIAGALVTFSAIAYIPIMIREARQGLPFTISPEYMAAQRAYMRYHNMNPIFGISSKEARAADEAH
;
A
#
# COMPACT_ATOMS: atom_id res chain seq x y z
N MET A 1 -62.02 -15.73 -2.06
CA MET A 1 -60.57 -15.81 -2.33
C MET A 1 -60.12 -14.43 -2.81
N VAL A 2 -59.56 -13.61 -1.92
CA VAL A 2 -59.14 -12.24 -2.22
C VAL A 2 -57.77 -12.30 -2.88
N LYS A 3 -57.67 -11.87 -4.15
CA LYS A 3 -56.38 -11.71 -4.83
C LYS A 3 -55.73 -10.43 -4.32
N VAL A 4 -54.76 -10.57 -3.42
CA VAL A 4 -53.90 -9.46 -3.02
C VAL A 4 -52.92 -9.22 -4.17
N TRP A 5 -53.15 -8.14 -4.91
CA TRP A 5 -52.20 -7.60 -5.87
C TRP A 5 -51.04 -7.00 -5.07
N TYR A 6 -49.97 -7.77 -4.88
CA TYR A 6 -48.71 -7.20 -4.41
C TYR A 6 -48.02 -6.60 -5.63
N GLU A 7 -48.20 -5.30 -5.86
CA GLU A 7 -47.28 -4.59 -6.74
C GLU A 7 -45.92 -4.61 -6.05
N PRO A 8 -44.87 -5.20 -6.66
CA PRO A 8 -43.54 -5.04 -6.12
C PRO A 8 -43.28 -3.53 -6.02
N PRO A 9 -42.66 -3.06 -4.93
CA PRO A 9 -42.28 -1.67 -4.80
C PRO A 9 -41.62 -1.20 -6.11
N PRO A 10 -41.88 0.03 -6.59
CA PRO A 10 -41.42 0.54 -7.90
C PRO A 10 -39.89 0.52 -8.10
N TYR A 11 -39.18 0.03 -7.10
CA TYR A 11 -37.77 0.02 -6.88
C TYR A 11 -37.38 -1.41 -6.55
N GLY A 12 -37.02 -2.18 -7.59
CA GLY A 12 -36.46 -3.53 -7.46
C GLY A 12 -35.21 -3.55 -6.56
N PRO A 13 -34.71 -4.75 -6.18
CA PRO A 13 -33.61 -4.91 -5.24
C PRO A 13 -32.35 -4.22 -5.78
N GLY A 14 -32.16 -2.98 -5.35
CA GLY A 14 -30.98 -2.20 -5.62
C GLY A 14 -29.92 -2.50 -4.58
N THR A 15 -28.67 -2.62 -5.00
CA THR A 15 -27.53 -2.70 -4.08
C THR A 15 -27.51 -1.51 -3.13
N SER A 16 -27.16 -1.73 -1.86
CA SER A 16 -27.14 -0.79 -0.73
C SER A 16 -26.38 0.53 -0.92
N LEU A 17 -25.69 0.69 -2.05
CA LEU A 17 -24.92 1.88 -2.42
C LEU A 17 -25.77 3.00 -3.05
N ASN A 18 -26.94 2.68 -3.65
CA ASN A 18 -27.72 3.65 -4.42
C ASN A 18 -29.09 4.01 -3.80
N ARG A 19 -29.50 3.42 -2.67
CA ARG A 19 -30.76 3.78 -1.98
C ARG A 19 -30.64 3.64 -0.45
N PRO A 20 -31.28 4.52 0.34
CA PRO A 20 -31.48 4.30 1.77
C PRO A 20 -32.37 3.07 2.00
N ALA A 21 -32.12 2.34 3.09
CA ALA A 21 -32.82 1.08 3.41
C ALA A 21 -34.35 1.24 3.51
N TYR A 22 -34.84 2.40 3.97
CA TYR A 22 -36.23 2.87 3.86
C TYR A 22 -36.24 4.41 3.93
N GLY A 23 -37.07 5.09 3.10
CA GLY A 23 -37.30 6.55 3.14
C GLY A 23 -36.64 7.37 2.01
N HIS A 24 -37.07 8.62 1.84
CA HIS A 24 -36.41 9.62 0.98
C HIS A 24 -35.22 10.23 1.73
N GLN A 25 -34.03 9.65 1.56
CA GLN A 25 -32.78 10.29 1.96
C GLN A 25 -31.89 10.50 0.75
N ALA A 26 -31.09 11.58 0.79
CA ALA A 26 -30.03 11.81 -0.17
C ALA A 26 -29.13 10.57 -0.19
N GLY A 27 -28.97 9.94 -1.35
CA GLY A 27 -28.09 8.78 -1.50
C GLY A 27 -26.66 9.08 -1.01
N GLY A 28 -25.86 8.04 -0.75
CA GLY A 28 -24.49 8.16 -0.26
C GLY A 28 -23.64 9.14 -1.10
N THR A 29 -22.51 9.60 -0.57
CA THR A 29 -21.65 10.60 -1.23
C THR A 29 -21.43 10.30 -2.71
N GLN A 30 -21.68 11.29 -3.59
CA GLN A 30 -21.62 11.11 -5.04
C GLN A 30 -20.27 10.54 -5.50
N LEU A 31 -19.19 10.89 -4.82
CA LEU A 31 -17.85 10.36 -5.06
C LEU A 31 -17.76 8.84 -4.83
N ILE A 32 -18.37 8.32 -3.75
CA ILE A 32 -18.39 6.87 -3.46
C ILE A 32 -19.27 6.14 -4.48
N GLN A 33 -20.39 6.73 -4.88
CA GLN A 33 -21.24 6.16 -5.93
C GLN A 33 -20.52 6.12 -7.29
N GLN A 34 -19.73 7.15 -7.62
CA GLN A 34 -18.95 7.18 -8.85
C GLN A 34 -17.79 6.20 -8.82
N LEU A 35 -17.07 6.09 -7.69
CA LEU A 35 -15.98 5.12 -7.52
C LEU A 35 -16.49 3.69 -7.57
N SER A 36 -17.61 3.36 -6.91
CA SER A 36 -18.15 1.99 -6.90
C SER A 36 -18.58 1.47 -8.28
N ARG A 37 -18.87 2.36 -9.23
CA ARG A 37 -19.20 2.01 -10.62
C ARG A 37 -17.99 1.84 -11.53
N ARG A 38 -16.79 2.20 -11.07
CA ARG A 38 -15.55 2.05 -11.85
C ARG A 38 -15.03 0.61 -11.77
N PRO A 39 -14.29 0.14 -12.79
CA PRO A 39 -13.66 -1.17 -12.75
C PRO A 39 -12.68 -1.25 -11.57
N GLN A 40 -12.79 -2.31 -10.77
CA GLN A 40 -12.06 -2.48 -9.52
C GLN A 40 -10.53 -2.39 -9.72
N GLY A 41 -10.01 -3.01 -10.78
CA GLY A 41 -8.57 -2.99 -11.09
C GLY A 41 -8.01 -1.58 -11.29
N MET A 42 -8.80 -0.66 -11.88
CA MET A 42 -8.39 0.73 -12.08
C MET A 42 -8.29 1.49 -10.75
N LEU A 43 -9.22 1.25 -9.82
CA LEU A 43 -9.19 1.89 -8.50
C LEU A 43 -8.01 1.40 -7.66
N ILE A 44 -7.76 0.09 -7.68
CA ILE A 44 -6.65 -0.53 -6.96
C ILE A 44 -5.31 -0.02 -7.53
N ALA A 45 -5.15 -0.06 -8.85
CA ALA A 45 -3.94 0.46 -9.49
C ALA A 45 -3.73 1.96 -9.20
N GLY A 46 -4.80 2.76 -9.28
CA GLY A 46 -4.76 4.18 -8.94
C GLY A 46 -4.34 4.43 -7.49
N ALA A 47 -4.88 3.66 -6.54
CA ALA A 47 -4.47 3.75 -5.14
C ALA A 47 -2.99 3.38 -4.95
N LEU A 48 -2.54 2.26 -5.53
CA LEU A 48 -1.15 1.82 -5.43
C LEU A 48 -0.17 2.87 -5.97
N VAL A 49 -0.41 3.37 -7.19
CA VAL A 49 0.45 4.40 -7.81
C VAL A 49 0.46 5.68 -6.98
N THR A 50 -0.69 6.08 -6.45
CA THR A 50 -0.81 7.28 -5.62
C THR A 50 -0.01 7.13 -4.33
N PHE A 51 -0.13 5.99 -3.63
CA PHE A 51 0.63 5.75 -2.40
C PHE A 51 2.13 5.63 -2.66
N SER A 52 2.53 4.95 -3.75
CA SER A 52 3.94 4.89 -4.16
C SER A 52 4.51 6.29 -4.44
N ALA A 53 3.76 7.14 -5.14
CA ALA A 53 4.18 8.51 -5.43
C ALA A 53 4.30 9.36 -4.16
N ILE A 54 3.32 9.29 -3.25
CA ILE A 54 3.35 10.02 -1.98
C ILE A 54 4.54 9.59 -1.12
N ALA A 55 4.88 8.30 -1.10
CA ALA A 55 6.04 7.81 -0.36
C ALA A 55 7.38 8.20 -1.02
N TYR A 56 7.46 8.17 -2.34
CA TYR A 56 8.71 8.32 -3.08
C TYR A 56 9.10 9.79 -3.34
N ILE A 57 8.15 10.64 -3.69
CA ILE A 57 8.43 12.04 -4.09
C ILE A 57 9.15 12.84 -2.98
N PRO A 58 8.77 12.77 -1.69
CA PRO A 58 9.47 13.50 -0.65
C PRO A 58 10.94 13.07 -0.48
N ILE A 59 11.22 11.78 -0.65
CA ILE A 59 12.58 11.22 -0.56
C ILE A 59 13.43 11.73 -1.73
N MET A 60 12.89 11.66 -2.94
CA MET A 60 13.56 12.19 -4.15
C MET A 60 13.87 13.68 -4.05
N ILE A 61 12.92 14.48 -3.58
CA ILE A 61 13.13 15.94 -3.42
C ILE A 61 14.22 16.21 -2.39
N ARG A 62 14.23 15.46 -1.28
CA ARG A 62 15.27 15.58 -0.25
C ARG A 62 16.64 15.21 -0.82
N GLU A 63 16.74 14.09 -1.51
CA GLU A 63 17.98 13.64 -2.14
C GLU A 63 18.52 14.68 -3.12
N ALA A 64 17.67 15.23 -4.00
CA ALA A 64 18.07 16.25 -4.96
C ALA A 64 18.55 17.56 -4.31
N ARG A 65 18.08 17.89 -3.10
CA ARG A 65 18.40 19.15 -2.41
C ARG A 65 19.54 19.04 -1.40
N GLN A 66 19.61 17.93 -0.69
CA GLN A 66 20.45 17.77 0.51
C GLN A 66 21.32 16.51 0.44
N GLY A 67 21.17 15.69 -0.62
CA GLY A 67 21.78 14.38 -0.70
C GLY A 67 21.10 13.34 0.18
N LEU A 68 21.51 12.08 0.00
CA LEU A 68 21.15 11.00 0.90
C LEU A 68 21.88 11.16 2.25
N PRO A 69 21.31 10.65 3.36
CA PRO A 69 22.00 10.60 4.63
C PRO A 69 23.38 9.94 4.49
N PHE A 70 24.40 10.50 5.17
CA PHE A 70 25.77 9.96 5.12
C PHE A 70 25.85 8.48 5.52
N THR A 71 24.89 7.99 6.29
CA THR A 71 24.77 6.58 6.70
C THR A 71 24.53 5.62 5.53
N ILE A 72 24.14 6.14 4.36
CA ILE A 72 23.95 5.38 3.13
C ILE A 72 25.22 5.43 2.26
N SER A 73 26.28 6.13 2.69
CA SER A 73 27.54 6.12 1.95
C SER A 73 28.13 4.70 1.92
N PRO A 74 28.75 4.27 0.80
CA PRO A 74 29.34 2.94 0.70
C PRO A 74 30.36 2.66 1.81
N GLU A 75 31.15 3.66 2.17
CA GLU A 75 32.16 3.61 3.23
C GLU A 75 31.51 3.37 4.60
N TYR A 76 30.44 4.11 4.93
CA TYR A 76 29.74 3.94 6.19
C TYR A 76 29.05 2.57 6.27
N MET A 77 28.42 2.12 5.19
CA MET A 77 27.77 0.81 5.13
C MET A 77 28.78 -0.34 5.28
N ALA A 78 29.96 -0.23 4.66
CA ALA A 78 31.04 -1.21 4.82
C ALA A 78 31.56 -1.25 6.27
N ALA A 79 31.80 -0.08 6.88
CA ALA A 79 32.21 0.03 8.27
C ALA A 79 31.14 -0.54 9.22
N GLN A 80 29.86 -0.24 8.99
CA GLN A 80 28.76 -0.76 9.78
C GLN A 80 28.63 -2.28 9.63
N ARG A 81 28.78 -2.82 8.42
CA ARG A 81 28.81 -4.27 8.19
C ARG A 81 29.93 -4.95 8.98
N ALA A 82 31.14 -4.39 8.96
CA ALA A 82 32.27 -4.91 9.74
C ALA A 82 31.99 -4.86 11.25
N TYR A 83 31.42 -3.75 11.73
CA TYR A 83 30.99 -3.61 13.13
C TYR A 83 29.96 -4.67 13.54
N MET A 84 28.92 -4.89 12.72
CA MET A 84 27.90 -5.90 12.99
C MET A 84 28.49 -7.31 13.06
N ARG A 85 29.48 -7.60 12.21
CA ARG A 85 30.21 -8.88 12.22
C ARG A 85 31.08 -9.05 13.46
N TYR A 86 31.77 -7.99 13.87
CA TYR A 86 32.57 -7.98 15.09
C TYR A 86 31.71 -8.31 16.32
N HIS A 87 30.49 -7.76 16.37
CA HIS A 87 29.52 -8.04 17.43
C HIS A 87 28.66 -9.30 17.21
N ASN A 88 28.99 -10.13 16.22
CA ASN A 88 28.31 -11.39 15.90
C ASN A 88 26.78 -11.24 15.72
N MET A 89 26.34 -10.13 15.13
CA MET A 89 24.92 -9.88 14.88
C MET A 89 24.38 -10.82 13.80
N ASN A 90 23.21 -11.41 14.06
CA ASN A 90 22.53 -12.35 13.18
C ASN A 90 23.45 -13.50 12.66
N PRO A 91 23.90 -14.39 13.55
CA PRO A 91 25.00 -15.32 13.27
C PRO A 91 24.60 -16.59 12.50
N ILE A 92 23.30 -16.90 12.38
CA ILE A 92 22.85 -18.15 11.75
C ILE A 92 22.59 -17.92 10.26
N PHE A 93 21.82 -16.88 9.92
CA PHE A 93 21.37 -16.61 8.55
C PHE A 93 21.73 -15.20 8.05
N GLY A 94 22.38 -14.39 8.87
CA GLY A 94 22.65 -12.99 8.56
C GLY A 94 24.12 -12.67 8.34
N ILE A 95 24.46 -11.42 8.59
CA ILE A 95 25.74 -10.80 8.22
C ILE A 95 26.96 -11.45 8.87
N SER A 96 26.78 -12.13 10.00
CA SER A 96 27.83 -12.84 10.73
C SER A 96 27.85 -14.35 10.46
N SER A 97 26.95 -14.86 9.61
CA SER A 97 26.92 -16.29 9.27
C SER A 97 28.18 -16.72 8.54
N LYS A 98 28.49 -18.02 8.63
CA LYS A 98 29.63 -18.62 7.93
C LYS A 98 29.53 -18.44 6.42
N GLU A 99 28.32 -18.59 5.88
CA GLU A 99 28.03 -18.41 4.46
C GLU A 99 28.28 -16.95 4.01
N ALA A 100 27.79 -15.96 4.78
CA ALA A 100 27.99 -14.55 4.47
C ALA A 100 29.44 -14.09 4.59
N ARG A 101 30.27 -14.77 5.40
CA ARG A 101 31.72 -14.49 5.48
C ARG A 101 32.48 -15.14 4.32
N ALA A 102 32.14 -16.39 3.98
CA ALA A 102 32.74 -17.09 2.86
C ALA A 102 32.46 -16.40 1.51
N ALA A 103 31.27 -15.81 1.34
CA ALA A 103 30.91 -15.06 0.14
C ALA A 103 31.74 -13.77 -0.04
N ASP A 104 32.10 -13.09 1.05
CA ASP A 104 32.92 -11.87 0.98
C ASP A 104 34.41 -12.17 0.72
N GLU A 105 34.91 -13.36 1.11
CA GLU A 105 36.30 -13.78 0.85
C GLU A 105 36.52 -14.29 -0.59
N ALA A 106 35.44 -14.57 -1.32
CA ALA A 106 35.48 -15.06 -2.70
C ALA A 106 35.55 -13.94 -3.76
N HIS A 107 35.45 -12.68 -3.35
CA HIS A 107 35.46 -11.48 -4.20
C HIS A 107 36.71 -10.63 -3.95
#